data_AF-A0A835X3C8-F1
#
_entry.id   AF-A0A835X3C8-F1
#
_cell.length_a   1.000
_cell.length_b   1.000
_cell.length_c   1.000
_cell.angle_alpha   90.00
_cell.angle_beta   90.00
_cell.angle_gamma   90.00
#
_symmetry.space_group_name_H-M   'P 1'
#
loop_
_entity.id
_entity.type
_entity.pdbx_description
1 polymer ?
#
loop_
_entity_poly.entity_id
_entity_poly.type
_entity_poly.pdbx_seq_one_letter_code
_entity_poly.pdbx_strand_id
1 'polypeptide(L)' 'MDSVVKVAKTKLETSYATSLKSVAKTIVGTCLPLGIKVEGKTPKEITSEINEGKWDEKFQ' A
#
# COMPACT_ATOMS: atom_id res chain seq x y z
N MET A 1 1.38 2.66 -7.82
CA MET A 1 0.80 1.63 -6.93
C MET A 1 1.24 0.22 -7.26
N ASP A 2 1.59 -0.08 -8.51
CA ASP A 2 2.05 -1.42 -8.92
C ASP A 2 3.19 -1.98 -8.07
N SER A 3 4.22 -1.17 -7.77
CA SER A 3 5.32 -1.60 -6.92
C SER A 3 4.85 -1.94 -5.50
N VAL A 4 3.92 -1.17 -4.95
CA VAL A 4 3.35 -1.42 -3.62
C VAL A 4 2.54 -2.71 -3.64
N VAL A 5 1.73 -2.95 -4.68
CA VAL A 5 0.95 -4.19 -4.84
C VAL A 5 1.87 -5.40 -5.01
N LYS A 6 2.94 -5.28 -5.81
CA LYS A 6 3.91 -6.37 -6.00
C LYS A 6 4.62 -6.72 -4.70
N VAL A 7 5.11 -5.72 -3.97
CA VAL A 7 5.71 -5.93 -2.65
C VAL A 7 4.67 -6.46 -1.67
N ALA A 8 3.42 -5.97 -1.72
CA ALA A 8 2.33 -6.45 -0.88
C ALA A 8 2.00 -7.91 -1.15
N LYS A 9 1.98 -8.37 -2.41
CA LYS A 9 1.75 -9.78 -2.78
C LYS A 9 2.86 -10.68 -2.23
N THR A 10 4.14 -10.32 -2.44
CA THR A 10 5.27 -11.07 -1.87
C THR A 10 5.26 -11.08 -0.34
N LYS A 11 4.87 -9.96 0.27
CA LYS A 11 4.78 -9.85 1.73
C LYS A 11 3.54 -10.55 2.28
N LEU A 12 2.45 -10.69 1.52
CA LEU A 12 1.22 -11.38 1.92
C LEU A 12 1.48 -12.86 2.21
N GLU A 13 2.27 -13.52 1.36
CA GLU A 13 2.65 -14.93 1.58
C GLU A 13 3.46 -15.14 2.86
N THR A 14 4.14 -14.09 3.33
CA THR A 14 4.98 -14.11 4.54
C THR A 14 4.37 -13.34 5.70
N SER A 15 3.17 -12.77 5.53
CA SER A 15 2.50 -11.92 6.52
C SER A 15 1.21 -12.57 7.00
N TYR A 16 0.91 -12.38 8.28
CA TYR A 16 -0.36 -12.81 8.89
C TYR A 16 -1.58 -11.96 8.45
N ALA A 17 -1.38 -10.97 7.58
CA ALA A 17 -2.45 -10.13 7.10
C ALA A 17 -3.33 -10.89 6.08
N THR A 18 -4.64 -10.90 6.31
CA THR A 18 -5.63 -11.56 5.45
C THR A 18 -6.01 -10.76 4.20
N SER A 19 -5.53 -9.53 4.04
CA SER A 19 -5.90 -8.66 2.91
C SER A 19 -4.72 -7.87 2.36
N LEU A 20 -4.59 -7.86 1.03
CA LEU A 20 -3.61 -7.07 0.30
C LEU A 20 -3.67 -5.59 0.65
N LYS A 21 -4.87 -5.06 0.88
CA LYS A 21 -5.11 -3.69 1.32
C LYS A 21 -4.41 -3.36 2.64
N SER A 22 -4.46 -4.26 3.61
CA SER A 22 -3.82 -4.07 4.92
C SER A 22 -2.31 -4.07 4.79
N VAL A 23 -1.75 -5.02 4.04
CA VAL A 23 -0.30 -5.08 3.77
C VAL A 23 0.18 -3.83 3.03
N ALA A 24 -0.58 -3.39 2.02
CA ALA A 24 -0.25 -2.19 1.26
C ALA A 24 -0.23 -0.93 2.12
N LYS A 25 -1.18 -0.76 3.04
CA LYS A 25 -1.16 0.34 4.01
C LYS A 25 0.09 0.32 4.88
N THR A 26 0.53 -0.85 5.34
CA THR A 26 1.76 -0.99 6.12
C THR A 26 3.00 -0.61 5.30
N ILE A 27 3.06 -1.05 4.04
CA ILE A 27 4.16 -0.70 3.12
C ILE A 27 4.19 0.82 2.87
N VAL A 28 3.04 1.42 2.53
CA VAL A 28 2.92 2.87 2.32
C VAL A 28 3.28 3.63 3.60
N GLY A 29 2.85 3.16 4.77
CA GLY A 29 3.21 3.73 6.07
C GLY A 29 4.72 3.69 6.35
N THR A 30 5.40 2.62 5.91
CA THR A 30 6.87 2.49 6.03
C THR A 30 7.60 3.46 5.10
N CYS A 31 7.01 3.83 3.96
CA CYS A 31 7.55 4.83 3.04
C CYS A 31 7.48 6.27 3.58
N LEU A 32 6.63 6.55 4.57
CA LEU A 32 6.47 7.88 5.18
C LEU A 32 7.74 8.42 5.85
N PRO A 33 8.37 7.72 6.82
CA PRO A 33 9.63 8.18 7.42
C PRO A 33 10.80 8.18 6.43
N LEU A 34 10.71 7.44 5.33
CA LEU A 34 11.74 7.38 4.29
C LEU A 34 11.63 8.54 3.28
N GLY A 35 10.61 9.38 3.37
CA GLY A 35 10.38 10.48 2.42
C GLY A 35 10.08 10.02 1.00
N ILE A 36 9.70 8.74 0.82
CA ILE A 36 9.43 8.17 -0.49
C ILE A 36 8.02 8.55 -0.92
N LYS A 37 7.90 9.19 -2.09
CA LYS A 37 6.61 9.48 -2.72
C LYS A 37 6.12 8.26 -3.49
N VAL A 38 4.88 7.87 -3.27
CA VAL A 38 4.23 6.77 -4.01
C VAL A 38 3.34 7.41 -5.08
N GLU A 39 3.60 7.14 -6.35
CA GLU A 39 2.88 7.76 -7.49
C GLU A 39 2.90 9.31 -7.47
N GLY A 40 3.99 9.91 -6.97
CA GLY A 40 4.11 11.37 -6.86
C GLY A 40 3.28 11.99 -5.73
N LYS A 41 2.46 11.20 -5.01
CA LYS A 41 1.67 11.65 -3.86
C LYS A 41 2.36 11.31 -2.55
N THR A 42 1.94 12.01 -1.49
CA THR A 42 2.43 11.70 -0.15
C THR A 42 1.82 10.39 0.36
N PRO A 43 2.53 9.62 1.20
CA PRO A 43 2.00 8.40 1.79
C PRO A 43 0.71 8.62 2.59
N LYS A 44 0.53 9.82 3.16
CA LYS A 44 -0.72 10.22 3.82
C LYS A 44 -1.90 10.28 2.84
N GLU A 45 -1.74 10.94 1.70
CA GLU A 45 -2.78 11.03 0.68
C GLU A 45 -3.12 9.67 0.10
N ILE A 46 -2.11 8.87 -0.25
CA ILE A 46 -2.31 7.50 -0.73
C ILE A 46 -3.05 6.65 0.32
N THR A 47 -2.72 6.79 1.60
CA THR A 47 -3.43 6.06 2.66
C THR A 47 -4.91 6.47 2.75
N SER A 48 -5.23 7.76 2.58
CA SER A 48 -6.60 8.24 2.46
C SER A 48 -7.30 7.66 1.23
N GLU A 49 -6.67 7.68 0.06
CA GLU A 49 -7.27 7.14 -1.16
C GLU A 49 -7.49 5.62 -1.10
N ILE A 50 -6.59 4.90 -0.43
CA ILE A 50 -6.76 3.47 -0.14
C ILE A 50 -7.96 3.27 0.80
N ASN A 51 -8.14 4.13 1.81
CA ASN A 51 -9.34 4.09 2.68
C ASN A 51 -10.63 4.41 1.91
N GLU A 52 -10.59 5.39 1.00
CA GLU A 52 -11.69 5.72 0.09
C GLU A 52 -12.00 4.61 -0.92
N GLY A 53 -11.14 3.60 -1.07
CA GLY A 53 -11.35 2.48 -1.99
C GLY A 53 -10.98 2.78 -3.44
N LYS A 54 -10.35 3.94 -3.73
CA LYS A 54 -9.89 4.30 -5.09
C LYS A 54 -8.89 3.31 -5.69
N TRP A 55 -8.23 2.53 -4.84
CA TRP A 55 -7.19 1.57 -5.24
C TRP A 55 -7.59 0.11 -5.01
N ASP A 56 -8.84 -0.17 -4.61
CA ASP A 56 -9.32 -1.53 -4.35
C ASP A 56 -9.21 -2.43 -5.59
N GLU A 57 -9.46 -1.91 -6.80
CA GLU A 57 -9.28 -2.63 -8.07
C GLU A 57 -7.85 -3.13 -8.28
N LYS A 58 -6.84 -2.44 -7.72
CA LYS A 58 -5.43 -2.88 -7.78
C LYS A 58 -5.05 -3.86 -6.67
N PHE A 59 -5.88 -3.99 -5.63
CA PHE A 59 -5.71 -4.97 -4.55
C PHE A 59 -6.50 -6.26 -4.78
N GLN A 60 -7.24 -6.35 -5.88
CA GLN A 60 -7.94 -7.56 -6.32
C GLN A 60 -6.98 -8.62 -6.87
#